data_AF-A0A368F4J9-F1
#
_entry.id   AF-A0A368F4J9-F1
#
_cell.length_a   1.000
_cell.length_b   1.000
_cell.length_c   1.000
_cell.angle_alpha   90.00
_cell.angle_beta   90.00
_cell.angle_gamma   90.00
#
_symmetry.space_group_name_H-M   'P 1'
#
loop_
_entity.id
_entity.type
_entity.pdbx_description
1 polymer ?
#
loop_
_entity_poly.entity_id
_entity_poly.type
_entity_poly.pdbx_seq_one_letter_code
_entity_poly.pdbx_strand_id
1 'polypeptide(L)'
;MRLLLLLLPVLYQLGASQNLAALCGAPEAQTSCGQCIKQHPDCAWCRDPHTTHQNRCQLRSAFKAETCNPTYVYSPATEVRIGPHNLPLGSPGSGKSTVQIEPQQVVLRMKPGKLIGLPLNPLNLFEVMAKSSRVRN
;
A
#
# COMPACT_ATOMS: atom_id res chain seq x y z
N MET A 1 5.52 -36.11 -29.14
CA MET A 1 4.15 -35.60 -28.91
C MET A 1 3.76 -35.40 -27.43
N ARG A 2 4.38 -36.10 -26.46
CA ARG A 2 4.14 -35.85 -25.01
C ARG A 2 4.85 -34.62 -24.45
N LEU A 3 5.97 -34.20 -25.05
CA LEU A 3 6.72 -33.01 -24.64
C LEU A 3 5.97 -31.69 -24.93
N LEU A 4 5.13 -31.65 -25.96
CA LEU A 4 4.34 -30.47 -26.34
C LEU A 4 3.22 -30.17 -25.33
N LEU A 5 2.68 -31.21 -24.69
CA LEU A 5 1.60 -31.10 -23.69
C LEU A 5 2.10 -30.57 -22.34
N LEU A 6 3.40 -30.68 -22.05
CA LEU A 6 4.01 -30.16 -20.82
C LEU A 6 4.43 -28.69 -20.93
N LEU A 7 4.49 -28.13 -22.15
CA LEU A 7 4.86 -26.73 -22.39
C LEU A 7 3.67 -25.76 -22.31
N LEU A 8 2.46 -26.25 -22.52
CA LEU A 8 1.21 -25.45 -22.42
C LEU A 8 0.98 -24.82 -21.03
N PRO A 9 1.15 -25.52 -19.90
CA PRO A 9 1.02 -24.88 -18.57
C PRO A 9 2.15 -23.88 -18.28
N VAL A 10 3.35 -24.10 -18.82
CA VAL A 10 4.50 -23.18 -18.65
C VAL A 10 4.26 -21.88 -19.43
N LEU A 11 3.75 -21.97 -20.66
CA LEU A 11 3.36 -20.81 -21.48
C LEU A 11 2.18 -20.03 -20.88
N TYR A 12 1.23 -20.71 -20.23
CA TYR A 12 0.13 -20.05 -19.52
C TYR A 12 0.61 -19.21 -18.32
N GLN A 13 1.63 -19.68 -17.59
CA GLN A 13 2.20 -18.95 -16.44
C GLN A 13 3.10 -17.77 -16.86
N LEU A 14 3.70 -17.80 -18.05
CA LEU A 14 4.52 -16.71 -18.61
C LEU A 14 3.68 -15.51 -19.12
N GLY A 15 2.37 -15.68 -19.34
CA GLY A 15 1.49 -14.64 -19.90
C GLY A 15 0.81 -13.72 -18.87
N ALA A 16 0.91 -14.02 -17.57
CA ALA A 16 0.22 -13.27 -16.52
C ALA A 16 1.11 -12.17 -15.91
N SER A 17 1.83 -11.38 -16.72
CA SER A 17 2.33 -10.08 -16.24
C SER A 17 1.16 -9.09 -16.29
N GLN A 18 0.58 -8.76 -15.13
CA GLN A 18 -0.45 -7.72 -15.09
C GLN A 18 0.18 -6.40 -15.53
N ASN A 19 -0.15 -5.94 -16.74
CA ASN A 19 0.25 -4.62 -17.19
C ASN A 19 -0.50 -3.60 -16.33
N LEU A 20 0.21 -2.93 -15.44
CA LEU A 20 -0.40 -2.02 -14.47
C LEU A 20 -1.17 -0.87 -15.15
N ALA A 21 -0.74 -0.44 -16.34
CA ALA A 21 -1.48 0.54 -17.12
C ALA A 21 -2.84 0.00 -17.59
N ALA A 22 -2.94 -1.30 -17.88
CA ALA A 22 -4.19 -1.95 -18.28
C ALA A 22 -5.20 -1.99 -17.13
N LEU A 23 -4.74 -2.14 -15.87
CA LEU A 23 -5.62 -2.09 -14.70
C LEU A 23 -6.26 -0.71 -14.53
N CYS A 24 -5.46 0.37 -14.63
CA CYS A 24 -5.99 1.73 -14.54
C CYS A 24 -6.83 2.12 -15.78
N GLY A 25 -6.50 1.54 -16.93
CA GLY A 25 -7.21 1.78 -18.19
C GLY A 25 -8.49 0.95 -18.37
N ALA A 26 -8.78 0.01 -17.47
CA ALA A 26 -9.92 -0.89 -17.61
C ALA A 26 -11.26 -0.12 -17.65
N PRO A 27 -12.28 -0.59 -18.39
CA PRO A 27 -13.56 0.09 -18.49
C PRO A 27 -14.20 0.40 -17.12
N GLU A 28 -14.11 -0.53 -16.18
CA GLU A 28 -14.58 -0.34 -14.80
C GLU A 28 -13.87 0.83 -14.10
N ALA A 29 -12.55 0.95 -14.26
CA ALA A 29 -11.74 2.01 -13.68
C ALA A 29 -12.17 3.40 -14.17
N GLN A 30 -12.65 3.50 -15.41
CA GLN A 30 -13.10 4.74 -16.03
C GLN A 30 -14.49 5.20 -15.59
N THR A 31 -15.28 4.34 -14.93
CA THR A 31 -16.67 4.68 -14.55
C THR A 31 -16.74 5.77 -13.48
N SER A 32 -15.77 5.84 -12.58
CA SER A 32 -15.72 6.84 -11.52
C SER A 32 -14.34 6.93 -10.89
N CYS A 33 -14.07 8.06 -10.24
CA CYS A 33 -12.88 8.23 -9.41
C CYS A 33 -12.74 7.11 -8.36
N GLY A 34 -13.84 6.69 -7.73
CA GLY A 34 -13.81 5.63 -6.72
C GLY A 34 -13.37 4.28 -7.29
N GLN A 35 -13.86 3.92 -8.48
CA GLN A 35 -13.45 2.68 -9.13
C GLN A 35 -11.99 2.75 -9.59
N CYS A 36 -11.54 3.87 -10.15
CA CYS A 36 -10.15 4.08 -10.51
C CYS A 36 -9.17 3.82 -9.36
N ILE A 37 -9.43 4.44 -8.19
CA ILE A 37 -8.54 4.35 -7.03
C ILE A 37 -8.49 2.93 -6.43
N LYS A 38 -9.55 2.13 -6.62
CA LYS A 38 -9.61 0.75 -6.15
C LYS A 38 -8.77 -0.21 -7.00
N GLN A 39 -8.56 0.08 -8.28
CA GLN A 39 -7.87 -0.83 -9.18
C GLN A 39 -6.41 -1.08 -8.78
N HIS A 40 -5.67 -0.02 -8.43
CA HIS A 40 -4.30 -0.16 -7.98
C HIS A 40 -3.79 1.07 -7.20
N PRO A 41 -2.84 0.89 -6.25
CA PRO A 41 -2.12 1.96 -5.57
C PRO A 41 -1.46 3.02 -6.45
N ASP A 42 -1.25 2.77 -7.74
CA ASP A 42 -0.59 3.70 -8.66
C ASP A 42 -1.56 4.36 -9.64
N CYS A 43 -2.83 3.93 -9.67
CA CYS A 43 -3.84 4.59 -10.50
C CYS A 43 -4.22 5.95 -9.92
N ALA A 44 -4.38 6.95 -10.76
CA ALA A 44 -4.81 8.29 -10.39
C ALA A 44 -5.90 8.77 -11.36
N TRP A 45 -6.70 9.72 -10.89
CA TRP A 45 -7.89 10.19 -11.60
C TRP A 45 -7.78 11.68 -11.94
N CYS A 46 -8.06 12.05 -13.19
CA CYS A 46 -8.18 13.44 -13.58
C CYS A 46 -9.55 14.01 -13.19
N ARG A 47 -9.57 14.93 -12.23
CA ARG A 47 -10.78 15.61 -11.75
C ARG A 47 -11.11 16.89 -12.52
N ASP A 48 -10.37 17.21 -13.57
CA ASP A 48 -10.62 18.39 -14.37
C ASP A 48 -12.04 18.29 -14.98
N PRO A 49 -12.97 19.20 -14.64
CA PRO A 49 -14.32 19.16 -15.17
C PRO A 49 -14.37 19.51 -16.67
N HIS A 50 -13.35 20.18 -17.20
CA HIS A 50 -13.26 20.65 -18.58
C HIS A 50 -12.41 19.76 -19.49
N THR A 51 -11.84 18.67 -18.96
CA THR A 51 -11.05 17.75 -19.79
C THR A 51 -11.90 17.13 -20.88
N THR A 52 -11.39 17.18 -22.11
CA THR A 52 -11.95 16.50 -23.29
C THR A 52 -11.39 15.08 -23.45
N HIS A 53 -10.45 14.68 -22.60
CA HIS A 53 -9.84 13.36 -22.64
C HIS A 53 -10.81 12.31 -22.10
N GLN A 54 -11.06 11.27 -22.90
CA GLN A 54 -11.96 10.17 -22.52
C GLN A 54 -11.44 9.37 -21.31
N ASN A 55 -10.11 9.20 -21.22
CA ASN A 55 -9.48 8.41 -20.17
C ASN A 55 -9.12 9.27 -18.95
N ARG A 56 -9.97 9.23 -17.93
CA ARG A 56 -9.77 9.95 -16.68
C ARG A 56 -8.94 9.16 -15.67
N CYS A 57 -8.95 7.83 -15.72
CA CYS A 57 -8.11 6.96 -14.89
C CYS A 57 -6.87 6.50 -15.65
N GLN A 58 -5.68 6.76 -15.10
CA GLN A 58 -4.39 6.34 -15.67
C GLN A 58 -3.39 6.08 -14.55
N LEU A 59 -2.23 5.53 -14.89
CA LEU A 59 -1.07 5.56 -13.99
C LEU A 59 -0.77 7.01 -13.57
N ARG A 60 -0.47 7.23 -12.29
CA ARG A 60 -0.12 8.57 -11.79
C ARG A 60 1.04 9.20 -12.57
N SER A 61 2.02 8.39 -12.96
CA SER A 61 3.19 8.80 -13.76
C SER A 61 2.88 9.10 -15.23
N ALA A 62 1.72 8.66 -15.74
CA ALA A 62 1.34 8.87 -17.14
C ALA A 62 0.63 10.21 -17.40
N PHE A 63 0.18 10.91 -16.34
CA PHE A 63 -0.39 12.24 -16.49
C PHE A 63 0.67 13.25 -16.93
N LYS A 64 0.30 14.04 -17.94
CA LYS A 64 1.08 15.16 -18.43
C LYS A 64 0.24 16.43 -18.36
N ALA A 65 0.87 17.60 -18.35
CA ALA A 65 0.15 18.87 -18.23
C ALA A 65 -0.89 19.07 -19.35
N GLU A 66 -0.65 18.50 -20.53
CA GLU A 66 -1.53 18.56 -21.70
C GLU A 66 -2.74 17.61 -21.58
N THR A 67 -2.65 16.56 -20.76
CA THR A 67 -3.75 15.59 -20.56
C THR A 67 -4.57 15.87 -19.31
N CYS A 68 -3.91 16.31 -18.24
CA CYS A 68 -4.54 16.78 -17.04
C CYS A 68 -3.59 17.71 -16.30
N ASN A 69 -4.03 18.92 -15.96
CA ASN A 69 -3.24 19.79 -15.09
C ASN A 69 -2.90 19.03 -13.79
N PRO A 70 -1.63 19.01 -13.33
CA PRO A 70 -1.22 18.30 -12.12
C PRO A 70 -2.07 18.61 -10.88
N THR A 71 -2.62 19.81 -10.76
CA THR A 71 -3.51 20.21 -9.65
C THR A 71 -4.86 19.47 -9.65
N TYR A 72 -5.33 19.04 -10.83
CA TYR A 72 -6.55 18.24 -10.98
C TYR A 72 -6.32 16.74 -10.86
N VAL A 73 -5.06 16.27 -10.89
CA VAL A 73 -4.73 14.86 -10.72
C VAL A 73 -4.95 14.44 -9.26
N TYR A 74 -5.92 13.55 -9.05
CA TYR A 74 -6.22 12.99 -7.74
C TYR A 74 -5.61 11.61 -7.56
N SER A 75 -4.78 11.48 -6.53
CA SER A 75 -4.33 10.20 -5.99
C SER A 75 -4.26 10.35 -4.48
N PRO A 76 -5.11 9.66 -3.70
CA PRO A 76 -5.07 9.77 -2.26
C PRO A 76 -3.71 9.30 -1.75
N ALA A 77 -3.13 10.09 -0.84
CA ALA A 77 -1.88 9.75 -0.19
C ALA A 77 -2.13 8.69 0.89
N THR A 78 -1.18 7.77 1.01
CA THR A 78 -1.11 6.88 2.16
C THR A 78 -0.23 7.54 3.23
N GLU A 79 -0.76 7.72 4.43
CA GLU A 79 -0.13 8.45 5.53
C GLU A 79 -0.25 7.66 6.84
N VAL A 80 0.82 7.70 7.63
CA VAL A 80 0.88 7.16 8.99
C VAL A 80 1.19 8.32 9.93
N ARG A 81 0.34 8.56 10.91
CA ARG A 81 0.54 9.60 11.92
C ARG A 81 0.41 9.00 13.31
N ILE A 82 1.28 9.43 14.21
CA ILE A 82 1.17 9.10 15.62
C ILE A 82 -0.02 9.87 16.21
N GLY A 83 -0.89 9.18 16.95
CA GLY A 83 -2.06 9.79 17.60
C GLY A 83 -1.67 10.72 18.75
N PRO A 84 -2.58 11.58 19.23
CA PRO A 84 -2.28 12.51 20.31
C PRO A 84 -2.07 11.83 21.68
N HIS A 85 -2.62 10.63 21.86
CA HIS A 85 -2.53 9.89 23.13
C HIS A 85 -1.38 8.89 23.05
N ASN A 86 -0.18 9.32 23.45
CA ASN A 86 0.91 8.38 23.71
C ASN A 86 1.54 8.56 25.08
N LEU A 87 1.90 7.42 25.65
CA LEU A 87 2.64 7.27 26.89
C LEU A 87 4.03 6.73 26.55
N PRO A 88 5.08 7.19 27.23
CA PRO A 88 6.40 6.59 27.07
C PRO A 88 6.38 5.14 27.53
N LEU A 89 7.22 4.31 26.90
CA LEU A 89 7.48 2.96 27.37
C LEU A 89 7.88 2.94 28.86
N GLY A 90 7.46 1.89 29.57
CA GLY A 90 7.82 1.70 30.98
C GLY A 90 9.31 1.39 31.17
N SER A 91 9.86 1.81 32.32
CA SER A 91 11.24 1.47 32.70
C SER A 91 11.32 0.02 33.20
N PRO A 92 12.20 -0.82 32.63
CA PRO A 92 12.45 -2.17 33.10
C PRO A 92 12.80 -2.19 34.60
N GLY A 93 12.21 -3.10 35.37
CA GLY A 93 12.52 -3.27 36.80
C GLY A 93 11.93 -2.23 37.76
N SER A 94 11.23 -1.19 37.27
CA SER A 94 10.61 -0.17 38.14
C SER A 94 9.35 -0.66 38.88
N GLY A 95 8.75 -1.76 38.44
CA GLY A 95 7.51 -2.33 38.99
C GLY A 95 6.27 -1.41 38.90
N LYS A 96 6.40 -0.22 38.29
CA LYS A 96 5.41 0.87 38.36
C LYS A 96 4.82 1.30 37.01
N SER A 97 5.41 0.94 35.88
CA SER A 97 4.88 1.29 34.56
C SER A 97 4.67 0.04 33.69
N THR A 98 3.41 -0.18 33.27
CA THR A 98 2.95 -1.35 32.49
C THR A 98 2.96 -1.08 30.97
N VAL A 99 3.41 0.09 30.51
CA VAL A 99 3.39 0.44 29.09
C VAL A 99 4.46 -0.35 28.33
N GLN A 100 4.04 -1.30 27.51
CA GLN A 100 4.93 -2.24 26.80
C GLN A 100 5.03 -1.99 25.29
N ILE A 101 4.24 -1.08 24.72
CA ILE A 101 4.24 -0.79 23.27
C ILE A 101 4.06 0.72 23.08
N GLU A 102 4.84 1.31 22.18
CA GLU A 102 4.74 2.71 21.76
C GLU A 102 4.80 2.80 20.21
N PRO A 103 4.01 3.68 19.56
CA PRO A 103 2.92 4.47 20.11
C PRO A 103 1.70 3.60 20.47
N GLN A 104 0.83 4.10 21.34
CA GLN A 104 -0.42 3.42 21.72
C GLN A 104 -1.54 3.75 20.74
N GLN A 105 -1.40 4.84 19.99
CA GLN A 105 -2.35 5.24 18.97
C GLN A 105 -1.64 5.61 17.66
N VAL A 106 -2.14 5.05 16.55
CA VAL A 106 -1.72 5.41 15.19
C VAL A 106 -2.96 5.75 14.37
N VAL A 107 -2.90 6.86 13.64
CA VAL A 107 -3.91 7.27 12.66
C VAL A 107 -3.40 6.92 11.27
N LEU A 108 -4.18 6.12 10.54
CA LEU A 108 -3.84 5.62 9.22
C LEU A 108 -4.79 6.18 8.18
N ARG A 109 -4.24 6.75 7.11
CA ARG A 109 -4.97 7.04 5.87
C ARG A 109 -4.35 6.20 4.80
N MET A 110 -5.12 5.34 4.15
CA MET A 110 -4.57 4.36 3.22
C MET A 110 -5.28 4.39 1.87
N LYS A 111 -4.48 4.39 0.81
CA LYS A 111 -4.96 4.02 -0.52
C LYS A 111 -5.15 2.50 -0.60
N PRO A 112 -6.26 2.01 -1.17
CA PRO A 112 -6.49 0.57 -1.35
C PRO A 112 -5.32 -0.12 -2.05
N GLY A 113 -4.95 -1.32 -1.56
CA GLY A 113 -3.86 -2.14 -2.09
C GLY A 113 -2.45 -1.69 -1.69
N LYS A 114 -2.26 -0.53 -1.04
CA LYS A 114 -0.94 -0.06 -0.63
C LYS A 114 -0.57 -0.67 0.73
N LEU A 115 0.55 -1.40 0.76
CA LEU A 115 1.14 -1.88 2.01
C LEU A 115 1.90 -0.75 2.73
N ILE A 116 1.81 -0.73 4.05
CA ILE A 116 2.54 0.19 4.92
C ILE A 116 3.15 -0.54 6.11
N GLY A 117 4.33 -0.07 6.55
CA GLY A 117 4.90 -0.44 7.84
C GLY A 117 4.39 0.48 8.93
N LEU A 118 4.09 -0.08 10.11
CA LEU A 118 3.72 0.69 11.29
C LEU A 118 4.96 0.87 12.18
N PRO A 119 5.22 2.07 12.71
CA PRO A 119 6.38 2.35 13.56
C PRO A 119 6.10 1.91 15.00
N LEU A 120 5.92 0.61 15.22
CA LEU A 120 5.66 0.05 16.55
C LEU A 120 6.98 -0.34 17.22
N ASN A 121 7.16 0.12 18.46
CA ASN A 121 8.30 -0.17 19.32
C ASN A 121 7.79 -0.97 20.53
N PRO A 122 7.95 -2.31 20.53
CA PRO A 122 7.66 -3.12 21.70
C PRO A 122 8.82 -3.02 22.71
N LEU A 123 8.48 -2.78 23.97
CA LEU A 123 9.39 -2.98 25.10
C LEU A 123 9.80 -4.47 25.11
N ASN A 124 11.11 -4.75 25.22
CA ASN A 124 11.70 -6.10 25.29
C ASN A 124 11.69 -6.95 23.99
N LEU A 125 11.50 -6.36 22.81
CA LEU A 125 11.62 -7.12 21.55
C LEU A 125 13.01 -7.78 21.37
N PHE A 126 14.09 -7.10 21.79
CA PHE A 126 15.43 -7.67 21.85
C PHE A 126 15.57 -8.79 22.90
N GLU A 127 14.84 -8.70 24.02
CA GLU A 127 14.89 -9.71 25.08
C GLU A 127 14.23 -11.01 24.65
N VAL A 128 13.12 -10.95 23.88
CA VAL A 128 12.48 -12.14 23.30
C VAL A 128 13.37 -12.82 22.27
N MET A 129 14.00 -12.06 21.36
CA MET A 129 14.95 -12.61 20.39
C MET A 129 16.21 -13.19 21.06
N ALA A 130 16.75 -12.53 22.10
CA ALA A 130 17.90 -13.05 22.85
C ALA A 130 17.57 -14.29 23.69
N LYS A 131 16.33 -14.45 24.15
CA LYS A 131 15.87 -15.61 24.92
C LYS A 131 15.54 -16.82 24.04
N SER A 132 15.20 -16.59 22.77
CA SER A 132 14.94 -17.66 21.79
C SER A 132 16.22 -18.41 21.35
N SER A 133 17.42 -17.88 21.61
CA SER A 133 18.69 -18.54 21.28
C SER A 133 19.32 -19.37 22.42
N ARG A 134 18.60 -19.63 23.51
CA ARG A 134 19.07 -20.56 24.56
C ARG A 134 18.26 -21.86 24.56
N VAL A 135 18.53 -22.72 23.60
CA VAL A 135 18.31 -24.17 23.76
C VAL A 135 19.25 -24.61 24.89
N ARG A 136 18.67 -24.96 26.04
CA ARG A 136 19.38 -25.70 27.08
C ARG A 136 19.52 -27.14 26.59
N ASN A 137 20.71 -27.70 26.81
CA ASN A 137 21.13 -29.09 26.55
C ASN A 137 20.04 -30.13 26.78
#